data_AF-A0A7W1FEC5-F1
#
_entry.id   AF-A0A7W1FEC5-F1
#
_cell.length_a   1.000
_cell.length_b   1.000
_cell.length_c   1.000
_cell.angle_alpha   90.00
_cell.angle_beta   90.00
_cell.angle_gamma   90.00
#
_symmetry.space_group_name_H-M   'P 1'
#
loop_
_entity.id
_entity.type
_entity.pdbx_description
1 polymer ?
#
loop_
_entity_poly.entity_id
_entity_poly.type
_entity_poly.pdbx_seq_one_letter_code
_entity_poly.pdbx_strand_id
1 'polypeptide(L)'
;PTPNPTPTPTPDANVDFNGDGRSDYVVTRNISGSKNWYVSINGSGAFTGTQFGANTDVEVPEDYDGDRRDDIAVYRRGAQGAFYILQSSNNTFRAELFGFGTDDPKVTADYDGDNKADVAVYRTSAGGQNFYYYKRSIDGVVISTPWGSGAAVRPNVGDYDGDNRADFCVHINNGGGGNGLFALLKSTGGTEFVPFGIATDRLAPGDYDGDGKSDFTVVRSQGGSLLWYTLTRTNVFSGVAWGIPTDIITPGDYDGDGKQDQSVWRSSANPSQSSFYTRRSTNGGLQAFAFGAGTDYPAANWYVHEGLLLIE
;
A
#
# COMPACT_ATOMS: atom_id res chain seq x y z
N PRO A 1 38.92 16.65 1.93
CA PRO A 1 37.58 16.22 2.37
C PRO A 1 36.92 15.40 1.25
N THR A 2 36.86 14.08 1.42
CA THR A 2 35.90 13.27 0.67
C THR A 2 34.51 13.85 0.93
N PRO A 3 33.65 14.03 -0.09
CA PRO A 3 32.26 14.39 0.18
C PRO A 3 31.70 13.32 1.11
N ASN A 4 30.98 13.74 2.16
CA ASN A 4 30.17 12.80 2.93
C ASN A 4 29.34 12.02 1.91
N PRO A 5 29.24 10.68 2.04
CA PRO A 5 28.25 9.96 1.25
C PRO A 5 26.91 10.63 1.53
N THR A 6 26.25 11.07 0.46
CA THR A 6 24.83 11.42 0.54
C THR A 6 24.15 10.25 1.24
N PRO A 7 23.38 10.47 2.32
CA PRO A 7 22.64 9.38 2.93
C PRO A 7 21.86 8.71 1.81
N THR A 8 22.02 7.39 1.68
CA THR A 8 21.13 6.58 0.85
C THR A 8 19.72 6.95 1.30
N PRO A 9 18.81 7.35 0.40
CA PRO A 9 17.42 7.56 0.80
C PRO A 9 16.98 6.29 1.53
N THR A 10 16.48 6.46 2.75
CA THR A 10 15.75 5.39 3.43
C THR A 10 14.57 5.04 2.52
N PRO A 11 14.27 3.74 2.33
CA PRO A 11 13.05 3.35 1.62
C PRO A 11 11.87 4.13 2.17
N ASP A 12 11.04 4.67 1.29
CA ASP A 12 9.86 5.44 1.68
C ASP A 12 8.92 4.52 2.46
N ALA A 13 8.62 4.88 3.70
CA ALA A 13 7.69 4.12 4.52
C ALA A 13 6.28 4.49 4.06
N ASN A 14 5.42 3.50 3.83
CA ASN A 14 4.05 3.80 3.45
C ASN A 14 3.37 4.68 4.51
N VAL A 15 2.57 5.65 4.06
CA VAL A 15 1.88 6.65 4.89
C VAL A 15 2.82 7.47 5.79
N ASP A 16 4.01 7.83 5.31
CA ASP A 16 4.94 8.74 6.00
C ASP A 16 4.65 10.21 5.62
N PHE A 17 3.85 10.91 6.41
CA PHE A 17 3.42 12.27 6.11
C PHE A 17 4.39 13.35 6.60
N ASN A 18 5.44 12.98 7.35
CA ASN A 18 6.46 13.91 7.82
C ASN A 18 7.88 13.64 7.32
N GLY A 19 8.09 12.54 6.59
CA GLY A 19 9.33 12.20 5.89
C GLY A 19 10.45 11.77 6.82
N ASP A 20 10.11 11.11 7.92
CA ASP A 20 11.10 10.62 8.89
C ASP A 20 11.42 9.12 8.74
N GLY A 21 10.92 8.50 7.68
CA GLY A 21 11.10 7.09 7.35
C GLY A 21 10.25 6.16 8.21
N ARG A 22 9.15 6.66 8.79
CA ARG A 22 8.23 5.88 9.63
C ARG A 22 6.81 6.03 9.12
N SER A 23 6.05 4.95 9.18
CA SER A 23 4.63 5.00 8.89
C SER A 23 3.88 5.79 9.96
N ASP A 24 3.07 6.76 9.53
CA ASP A 24 2.17 7.49 10.42
C ASP A 24 0.82 6.80 10.57
N TYR A 25 0.10 7.17 11.63
CA TYR A 25 -1.24 6.66 11.86
C TYR A 25 -2.26 7.53 11.15
N VAL A 26 -2.85 7.00 10.08
CA VAL A 26 -3.75 7.75 9.21
C VAL A 26 -5.09 7.03 9.03
N VAL A 27 -6.17 7.76 9.24
CA VAL A 27 -7.54 7.28 8.97
C VAL A 27 -8.33 8.30 8.17
N THR A 28 -9.24 7.82 7.33
CA THR A 28 -10.20 8.64 6.60
C THR A 28 -11.61 8.47 7.15
N ARG A 29 -12.37 9.55 7.16
CA ARG A 29 -13.78 9.59 7.59
C ARG A 29 -14.62 10.30 6.54
N ASN A 30 -15.69 9.64 6.13
CA ASN A 30 -16.70 10.23 5.26
C ASN A 30 -17.67 11.08 6.11
N ILE A 31 -17.72 12.38 5.85
CA ILE A 31 -18.60 13.34 6.55
C ILE A 31 -19.32 14.17 5.50
N SER A 32 -20.66 14.08 5.48
CA SER A 32 -21.52 14.93 4.63
C SER A 32 -21.10 14.98 3.16
N GLY A 33 -20.69 13.85 2.59
CA GLY A 33 -20.30 13.71 1.18
C GLY A 33 -18.82 13.99 0.88
N SER A 34 -18.04 14.40 1.88
CA SER A 34 -16.60 14.64 1.77
C SER A 34 -15.78 13.64 2.57
N LYS A 35 -14.60 13.31 2.04
CA LYS A 35 -13.60 12.51 2.75
C LYS A 35 -12.70 13.43 3.58
N ASN A 36 -12.50 13.08 4.85
CA ASN A 36 -11.67 13.81 5.79
C ASN A 36 -10.53 12.90 6.24
N TRP A 37 -9.31 13.37 6.09
CA TRP A 37 -8.09 12.67 6.48
C TRP A 37 -7.69 13.13 7.87
N TYR A 38 -7.41 12.18 8.76
CA TYR A 38 -6.84 12.43 10.08
C TYR A 38 -5.47 11.77 10.16
N VAL A 39 -4.44 12.57 10.39
CA VAL A 39 -3.03 12.12 10.41
C VAL A 39 -2.46 12.38 11.79
N SER A 40 -1.98 11.33 12.46
CA SER A 40 -1.26 11.42 13.73
C SER A 40 0.19 10.97 13.54
N ILE A 41 1.10 11.94 13.52
CA ILE A 41 2.52 11.69 13.32
C ILE A 41 3.09 10.81 14.43
N ASN A 42 3.71 9.68 14.07
CA ASN A 42 4.38 8.73 14.96
C ASN A 42 3.57 8.30 16.21
N GLY A 43 2.24 8.39 16.15
CA GLY A 43 1.38 8.08 17.28
C GLY A 43 1.50 9.06 18.46
N SER A 44 1.91 10.30 18.20
CA SER A 44 2.08 11.35 19.22
C SER A 44 0.80 11.71 20.00
N GLY A 45 -0.37 11.33 19.48
CA GLY A 45 -1.69 11.61 20.05
C GLY A 45 -2.29 12.96 19.63
N ALA A 46 -1.47 13.87 19.09
CA ALA A 46 -1.95 15.02 18.33
C ALA A 46 -2.19 14.60 16.88
N PHE A 47 -3.22 15.17 16.25
CA PHE A 47 -3.51 14.89 14.84
C PHE A 47 -3.94 16.15 14.08
N THR A 48 -3.72 16.13 12.78
CA THR A 48 -4.26 17.11 11.83
C THR A 48 -5.50 16.54 11.14
N GLY A 49 -6.41 17.41 10.74
CA GLY A 49 -7.63 17.04 10.01
C GLY A 49 -7.71 17.82 8.71
N THR A 50 -7.75 17.12 7.57
CA THR A 50 -7.79 17.73 6.24
C THR A 50 -8.97 17.18 5.44
N GLN A 51 -9.90 18.04 5.04
CA GLN A 51 -10.99 17.66 4.15
C GLN A 51 -10.47 17.63 2.71
N PHE A 52 -10.36 16.43 2.12
CA PHE A 52 -9.86 16.24 0.77
C PHE A 52 -10.46 14.99 0.11
N GLY A 53 -11.14 15.19 -1.02
CA GLY A 53 -11.83 14.14 -1.76
C GLY A 53 -13.32 13.99 -1.41
N ALA A 54 -14.00 13.16 -2.19
CA ALA A 54 -15.38 12.75 -2.03
C ALA A 54 -15.46 11.35 -1.40
N ASN A 55 -16.61 11.00 -0.83
CA ASN A 55 -16.80 9.72 -0.15
C ASN A 55 -16.46 8.48 -1.00
N THR A 56 -16.68 8.57 -2.31
CA THR A 56 -16.48 7.47 -3.28
C THR A 56 -15.06 7.39 -3.83
N ASP A 57 -14.21 8.35 -3.50
CA ASP A 57 -12.83 8.34 -3.99
C ASP A 57 -12.02 7.27 -3.22
N VAL A 58 -11.05 6.67 -3.92
CA VAL A 58 -10.12 5.70 -3.35
C VAL A 58 -8.89 6.43 -2.85
N GLU A 59 -8.46 6.16 -1.62
CA GLU A 59 -7.21 6.68 -1.06
C GLU A 59 -6.00 6.13 -1.82
N VAL A 60 -5.06 7.01 -2.19
CA VAL A 60 -3.79 6.66 -2.85
C VAL A 60 -2.66 7.59 -2.39
N PRO A 61 -2.40 7.72 -1.08
CA PRO A 61 -1.32 8.56 -0.57
C PRO A 61 0.05 8.01 -0.98
N GLU A 62 0.92 8.89 -1.48
CA GLU A 62 2.32 8.66 -1.87
C GLU A 62 3.05 10.01 -2.01
N ASP A 63 4.38 10.03 -2.06
CA ASP A 63 5.20 11.20 -2.44
C ASP A 63 5.13 11.50 -3.96
N TYR A 64 4.13 12.27 -4.43
CA TYR A 64 4.02 12.63 -5.86
C TYR A 64 4.83 13.88 -6.25
N ASP A 65 5.39 14.61 -5.28
CA ASP A 65 6.10 15.87 -5.52
C ASP A 65 7.62 15.81 -5.27
N GLY A 66 8.08 14.73 -4.65
CA GLY A 66 9.48 14.36 -4.44
C GLY A 66 10.12 15.00 -3.22
N ASP A 67 9.33 15.36 -2.21
CA ASP A 67 9.81 15.98 -0.99
C ASP A 67 10.01 14.99 0.18
N ARG A 68 9.84 13.69 -0.09
CA ARG A 68 9.93 12.56 0.85
C ARG A 68 8.82 12.52 1.89
N ARG A 69 7.67 13.11 1.59
CA ARG A 69 6.49 13.02 2.43
C ARG A 69 5.30 12.64 1.57
N ASP A 70 4.53 11.69 2.06
CA ASP A 70 3.32 11.27 1.40
C ASP A 70 2.34 12.44 1.27
N ASP A 71 1.84 12.62 0.05
CA ASP A 71 0.79 13.57 -0.26
C ASP A 71 -0.57 12.99 0.11
N ILE A 72 -1.49 13.86 0.55
CA ILE A 72 -2.90 13.49 0.63
C ILE A 72 -3.44 13.38 -0.79
N ALA A 73 -3.72 12.16 -1.24
CA ALA A 73 -4.18 11.93 -2.60
C ALA A 73 -5.33 10.92 -2.67
N VAL A 74 -6.21 11.14 -3.66
CA VAL A 74 -7.34 10.28 -3.97
C VAL A 74 -7.49 10.03 -5.46
N TYR A 75 -7.95 8.84 -5.81
CA TYR A 75 -8.39 8.47 -7.15
C TYR A 75 -9.90 8.53 -7.25
N ARG A 76 -10.40 9.41 -8.12
CA ARG A 76 -11.82 9.49 -8.46
C ARG A 76 -12.11 8.68 -9.71
N ARG A 77 -12.95 7.66 -9.54
CA ARG A 77 -13.46 6.81 -10.62
C ARG A 77 -14.41 7.60 -11.52
N GLY A 78 -14.34 7.36 -12.83
CA GLY A 78 -15.22 7.99 -13.82
C GLY A 78 -14.99 7.49 -15.25
N ALA A 79 -15.75 8.01 -16.21
CA ALA A 79 -15.50 7.77 -17.63
C ALA A 79 -14.11 8.28 -18.09
N GLN A 80 -13.58 9.25 -17.35
CA GLN A 80 -12.17 9.58 -17.30
C GLN A 80 -11.81 9.65 -15.82
N GLY A 81 -10.94 8.76 -15.37
CA GLY A 81 -10.46 8.78 -13.99
C GLY A 81 -9.57 9.99 -13.72
N ALA A 82 -9.42 10.35 -12.45
CA ALA A 82 -8.55 11.43 -12.05
C ALA A 82 -7.87 11.14 -10.72
N PHE A 83 -6.57 11.42 -10.65
CA PHE A 83 -5.84 11.58 -9.40
C PHE A 83 -5.97 13.03 -8.96
N TYR A 84 -6.41 13.22 -7.72
CA TYR A 84 -6.40 14.51 -7.04
C TYR A 84 -5.38 14.42 -5.93
N ILE A 85 -4.42 15.34 -5.93
CA ILE A 85 -3.25 15.31 -5.07
C ILE A 85 -3.17 16.66 -4.37
N LEU A 86 -3.03 16.64 -3.06
CA LEU A 86 -2.69 17.80 -2.24
C LEU A 86 -1.23 17.68 -1.83
N GLN A 87 -0.39 18.46 -2.51
CA GLN A 87 1.07 18.39 -2.40
C GLN A 87 1.56 18.81 -1.01
N SER A 88 2.36 17.98 -0.36
CA SER A 88 2.84 18.13 1.00
C SER A 88 3.87 19.28 1.11
N SER A 89 4.65 19.53 0.06
CA SER A 89 5.71 20.56 0.01
C SER A 89 5.17 21.99 0.13
N ASN A 90 3.98 22.24 -0.39
CA ASN A 90 3.45 23.60 -0.56
C ASN A 90 1.92 23.73 -0.38
N ASN A 91 1.22 22.64 -0.07
CA ASN A 91 -0.24 22.57 0.07
C ASN A 91 -1.00 22.99 -1.20
N THR A 92 -0.43 22.80 -2.38
CA THR A 92 -1.11 23.10 -3.65
C THR A 92 -1.84 21.88 -4.20
N PHE A 93 -2.98 22.15 -4.84
CA PHE A 93 -3.80 21.13 -5.47
C PHE A 93 -3.31 20.83 -6.89
N ARG A 94 -3.11 19.55 -7.18
CA ARG A 94 -2.83 19.00 -8.51
C ARG A 94 -3.93 18.03 -8.90
N ALA A 95 -4.44 18.17 -10.12
CA ALA A 95 -5.38 17.24 -10.73
C ALA A 95 -4.76 16.62 -11.97
N GLU A 96 -4.84 15.30 -12.07
CA GLU A 96 -4.24 14.54 -13.15
C GLU A 96 -5.24 13.54 -13.71
N LEU A 97 -5.63 13.73 -14.97
CA LEU A 97 -6.58 12.85 -15.66
C LEU A 97 -5.85 11.59 -16.11
N PHE A 98 -6.16 10.46 -15.47
CA PHE A 98 -5.52 9.18 -15.75
C PHE A 98 -6.43 8.00 -15.38
N GLY A 99 -6.44 6.95 -16.21
CA GLY A 99 -7.25 5.76 -16.01
C GLY A 99 -8.77 5.94 -16.22
N PHE A 100 -9.53 4.93 -15.80
CA PHE A 100 -10.98 4.81 -15.93
C PHE A 100 -11.64 4.21 -14.69
N GLY A 101 -12.97 4.31 -14.62
CA GLY A 101 -13.75 3.90 -13.45
C GLY A 101 -13.61 2.44 -13.02
N THR A 102 -13.12 1.54 -13.86
CA THR A 102 -12.88 0.12 -13.53
C THR A 102 -11.43 -0.20 -13.18
N ASP A 103 -10.50 0.76 -13.33
CA ASP A 103 -9.09 0.49 -13.11
C ASP A 103 -8.74 0.50 -11.61
N ASP A 104 -7.75 -0.28 -11.19
CA ASP A 104 -7.29 -0.32 -9.80
C ASP A 104 -6.11 0.65 -9.61
N PRO A 105 -6.26 1.76 -8.84
CA PRO A 105 -5.20 2.74 -8.67
C PRO A 105 -4.17 2.34 -7.58
N LYS A 106 -4.38 1.19 -6.90
CA LYS A 106 -3.52 0.68 -5.82
C LYS A 106 -2.14 0.19 -6.28
N VAL A 107 -1.78 0.51 -7.51
CA VAL A 107 -0.49 0.21 -8.12
C VAL A 107 0.31 1.47 -8.38
N THR A 108 -0.10 2.61 -7.84
CA THR A 108 0.74 3.81 -7.81
C THR A 108 2.03 3.47 -7.06
N ALA A 109 3.17 3.89 -7.60
CA ALA A 109 4.51 3.73 -7.01
C ALA A 109 5.53 4.45 -7.91
N ASP A 110 6.80 4.54 -7.50
CA ASP A 110 7.89 5.03 -8.36
C ASP A 110 8.37 3.94 -9.34
N TYR A 111 7.90 3.98 -10.60
CA TYR A 111 8.35 3.03 -11.63
C TYR A 111 9.56 3.53 -12.42
N ASP A 112 9.89 4.82 -12.39
CA ASP A 112 10.94 5.42 -13.21
C ASP A 112 12.25 5.74 -12.46
N GLY A 113 12.24 5.63 -11.13
CA GLY A 113 13.39 5.76 -10.24
C GLY A 113 13.74 7.21 -9.92
N ASP A 114 12.84 8.17 -10.15
CA ASP A 114 13.06 9.56 -9.77
C ASP A 114 12.70 9.85 -8.29
N ASN A 115 12.30 8.81 -7.55
CA ASN A 115 11.79 8.81 -6.19
C ASN A 115 10.51 9.65 -6.04
N LYS A 116 9.67 9.72 -7.06
CA LYS A 116 8.31 10.23 -6.94
C LYS A 116 7.37 9.14 -7.37
N ALA A 117 6.21 9.10 -6.75
CA ALA A 117 5.16 8.24 -7.21
C ALA A 117 4.69 8.64 -8.62
N ASP A 118 4.69 7.64 -9.50
CA ASP A 118 4.04 7.71 -10.79
C ASP A 118 2.57 7.41 -10.63
N VAL A 119 1.70 8.27 -11.17
CA VAL A 119 0.27 7.97 -11.21
C VAL A 119 0.07 6.70 -12.04
N ALA A 120 -0.55 5.68 -11.43
CA ALA A 120 -0.66 4.37 -12.07
C ALA A 120 -1.98 3.69 -11.79
N VAL A 121 -2.42 2.87 -12.75
CA VAL A 121 -3.61 2.05 -12.63
C VAL A 121 -3.40 0.68 -13.25
N TYR A 122 -3.97 -0.36 -12.64
CA TYR A 122 -4.04 -1.69 -13.19
C TYR A 122 -5.40 -1.91 -13.85
N ARG A 123 -5.39 -2.31 -15.12
CA ARG A 123 -6.60 -2.59 -15.89
C ARG A 123 -6.73 -4.08 -16.12
N THR A 124 -7.78 -4.66 -15.56
CA THR A 124 -8.16 -6.05 -15.82
C THR A 124 -8.99 -6.16 -17.10
N SER A 125 -8.80 -7.26 -17.82
CA SER A 125 -9.57 -7.64 -18.99
C SER A 125 -10.24 -8.98 -18.75
N ALA A 126 -11.55 -9.05 -18.94
CA ALA A 126 -12.31 -10.28 -18.75
C ALA A 126 -11.87 -11.34 -19.77
N GLY A 127 -11.00 -12.26 -19.33
CA GLY A 127 -10.46 -13.34 -20.15
C GLY A 127 -9.32 -12.95 -21.08
N GLY A 128 -8.76 -11.75 -20.94
CA GLY A 128 -7.68 -11.22 -21.78
C GLY A 128 -6.40 -10.87 -21.02
N GLN A 129 -5.48 -10.21 -21.72
CA GLN A 129 -4.28 -9.61 -21.14
C GLN A 129 -4.66 -8.43 -20.25
N ASN A 130 -4.09 -8.39 -19.04
CA ASN A 130 -4.19 -7.25 -18.13
C ASN A 130 -2.96 -6.34 -18.29
N PHE A 131 -3.07 -5.10 -17.84
CA PHE A 131 -2.02 -4.10 -18.05
C PHE A 131 -1.83 -3.21 -16.82
N TYR A 132 -0.57 -2.92 -16.53
CA TYR A 132 -0.18 -1.75 -15.77
C TYR A 132 -0.09 -0.56 -16.72
N TYR A 133 -0.77 0.53 -16.38
CA TYR A 133 -0.58 1.83 -17.01
C TYR A 133 -0.03 2.76 -15.96
N TYR A 134 1.06 3.45 -16.25
CA TYR A 134 1.60 4.48 -15.38
C TYR A 134 2.08 5.66 -16.21
N LYS A 135 2.04 6.84 -15.61
CA LYS A 135 2.62 8.04 -16.22
C LYS A 135 3.79 8.48 -15.38
N ARG A 136 4.96 8.41 -16.00
CA ARG A 136 6.24 8.77 -15.41
C ARG A 136 6.25 10.20 -14.92
N SER A 137 6.62 10.40 -13.67
CA SER A 137 6.85 11.67 -13.00
C SER A 137 7.97 12.47 -13.68
N ILE A 138 9.02 11.78 -14.17
CA ILE A 138 10.24 12.41 -14.69
C ILE A 138 10.00 13.20 -16.00
N ASP A 139 9.11 12.70 -16.87
CA ASP A 139 8.88 13.28 -18.20
C ASP A 139 7.43 13.27 -18.69
N GLY A 140 6.50 12.75 -17.89
CA GLY A 140 5.08 12.72 -18.20
C GLY A 140 4.67 11.71 -19.28
N VAL A 141 5.58 10.83 -19.71
CA VAL A 141 5.26 9.79 -20.70
C VAL A 141 4.42 8.69 -20.06
N VAL A 142 3.34 8.32 -20.74
CA VAL A 142 2.50 7.18 -20.35
C VAL A 142 3.08 5.89 -20.89
N ILE A 143 3.29 4.92 -20.02
CA ILE A 143 3.74 3.57 -20.35
C ILE A 143 2.61 2.58 -20.10
N SER A 144 2.53 1.56 -20.95
CA SER A 144 1.63 0.42 -20.78
C SER A 144 2.43 -0.88 -20.79
N THR A 145 2.40 -1.61 -19.68
CA THR A 145 3.12 -2.87 -19.50
C THR A 145 2.12 -4.02 -19.39
N PRO A 146 2.12 -5.00 -20.32
CA PRO A 146 1.25 -6.17 -20.21
C PRO A 146 1.75 -7.09 -19.08
N TRP A 147 0.94 -7.31 -18.05
CA TRP A 147 1.27 -8.26 -16.98
C TRP A 147 0.03 -8.86 -16.31
N GLY A 148 0.01 -10.19 -16.19
CA GLY A 148 -1.14 -10.98 -15.73
C GLY A 148 -2.22 -11.19 -16.80
N SER A 149 -3.05 -12.22 -16.64
CA SER A 149 -4.13 -12.53 -17.58
C SER A 149 -5.38 -13.08 -16.90
N GLY A 150 -6.54 -12.69 -17.42
CA GLY A 150 -7.84 -13.11 -16.90
C GLY A 150 -8.24 -12.41 -15.60
N ALA A 151 -9.39 -12.84 -15.06
CA ALA A 151 -10.05 -12.17 -13.94
C ALA A 151 -9.57 -12.63 -12.55
N ALA A 152 -8.88 -13.76 -12.44
CA ALA A 152 -8.42 -14.32 -11.17
C ALA A 152 -7.00 -13.86 -10.82
N VAL A 153 -6.72 -12.58 -11.06
CA VAL A 153 -5.40 -11.96 -10.88
C VAL A 153 -5.57 -10.69 -10.06
N ARG A 154 -4.79 -10.57 -8.99
CA ARG A 154 -4.75 -9.39 -8.14
C ARG A 154 -3.41 -8.69 -8.37
N PRO A 155 -3.39 -7.42 -8.80
CA PRO A 155 -2.12 -6.71 -8.90
C PRO A 155 -1.51 -6.50 -7.51
N ASN A 156 -0.25 -6.08 -7.48
CA ASN A 156 0.46 -5.57 -6.32
C ASN A 156 1.78 -4.97 -6.83
N VAL A 157 2.35 -4.09 -6.02
CA VAL A 157 3.55 -3.32 -6.36
C VAL A 157 4.52 -3.32 -5.19
N GLY A 158 5.80 -3.14 -5.50
CA GLY A 158 6.91 -3.06 -4.53
C GLY A 158 8.25 -3.23 -5.24
N ASP A 159 9.34 -2.83 -4.59
CA ASP A 159 10.70 -3.10 -5.06
C ASP A 159 11.12 -4.51 -4.63
N TYR A 160 10.87 -5.53 -5.45
CA TYR A 160 11.18 -6.92 -5.09
C TYR A 160 12.62 -7.31 -5.45
N ASP A 161 13.33 -6.51 -6.23
CA ASP A 161 14.67 -6.83 -6.71
C ASP A 161 15.79 -5.95 -6.14
N GLY A 162 15.43 -4.87 -5.45
CA GLY A 162 16.29 -3.99 -4.67
C GLY A 162 16.94 -2.89 -5.50
N ASP A 163 16.30 -2.45 -6.60
CA ASP A 163 16.82 -1.38 -7.46
C ASP A 163 16.23 0.00 -7.16
N ASN A 164 15.41 0.11 -6.10
CA ASN A 164 14.63 1.28 -5.69
C ASN A 164 13.61 1.73 -6.75
N ARG A 165 13.19 0.83 -7.63
CA ARG A 165 12.05 1.05 -8.51
C ARG A 165 11.00 0.00 -8.24
N ALA A 166 9.75 0.40 -8.40
CA ALA A 166 8.63 -0.50 -8.30
C ALA A 166 8.68 -1.56 -9.41
N ASP A 167 8.56 -2.83 -9.00
CA ASP A 167 8.33 -3.94 -9.91
C ASP A 167 6.83 -4.18 -10.12
N PHE A 168 6.50 -4.76 -11.27
CA PHE A 168 5.14 -5.22 -11.52
C PHE A 168 4.96 -6.61 -10.92
N CYS A 169 4.02 -6.76 -9.99
CA CYS A 169 3.68 -8.05 -9.44
C CYS A 169 2.19 -8.36 -9.66
N VAL A 170 1.87 -9.63 -9.83
CA VAL A 170 0.48 -10.07 -9.71
C VAL A 170 0.42 -11.35 -8.89
N HIS A 171 -0.60 -11.45 -8.04
CA HIS A 171 -0.97 -12.70 -7.39
C HIS A 171 -2.05 -13.43 -8.19
N ILE A 172 -1.69 -14.58 -8.73
CA ILE A 172 -2.55 -15.40 -9.59
C ILE A 172 -3.17 -16.51 -8.74
N ASN A 173 -4.49 -16.62 -8.84
CA ASN A 173 -5.27 -17.62 -8.14
C ASN A 173 -5.95 -18.56 -9.14
N ASN A 174 -5.49 -19.79 -9.24
CA ASN A 174 -6.03 -20.77 -10.20
C ASN A 174 -7.38 -21.41 -9.77
N GLY A 175 -8.08 -20.83 -8.78
CA GLY A 175 -9.34 -21.35 -8.24
C GLY A 175 -9.22 -22.66 -7.44
N GLY A 176 -10.32 -23.08 -6.79
CA GLY A 176 -10.47 -24.45 -6.26
C GLY A 176 -9.61 -24.87 -5.07
N GLY A 177 -9.02 -23.93 -4.32
CA GLY A 177 -8.12 -24.24 -3.20
C GLY A 177 -6.68 -24.56 -3.61
N GLY A 178 -6.30 -24.25 -4.86
CA GLY A 178 -4.91 -24.33 -5.32
C GLY A 178 -3.99 -23.27 -4.68
N ASN A 179 -2.69 -23.55 -4.70
CA ASN A 179 -1.64 -22.63 -4.27
C ASN A 179 -1.70 -21.34 -5.12
N GLY A 180 -1.58 -20.20 -4.46
CA GLY A 180 -1.38 -18.90 -5.09
C GLY A 180 0.02 -18.80 -5.70
N LEU A 181 0.19 -17.87 -6.63
CA LEU A 181 1.45 -17.62 -7.31
C LEU A 181 1.70 -16.11 -7.42
N PHE A 182 2.80 -15.64 -6.84
CA PHE A 182 3.33 -14.32 -7.17
C PHE A 182 4.08 -14.42 -8.50
N ALA A 183 3.69 -13.61 -9.48
CA ALA A 183 4.36 -13.50 -10.77
C ALA A 183 4.88 -12.07 -10.94
N LEU A 184 6.19 -11.92 -11.02
CA LEU A 184 6.87 -10.63 -11.06
C LEU A 184 7.45 -10.38 -12.44
N LEU A 185 7.39 -9.13 -12.86
CA LEU A 185 8.20 -8.57 -13.93
C LEU A 185 9.04 -7.46 -13.31
N LYS A 186 10.34 -7.71 -13.21
CA LYS A 186 11.27 -6.84 -12.49
C LYS A 186 11.65 -5.62 -13.33
N SER A 187 11.84 -4.49 -12.68
CA SER A 187 12.28 -3.18 -13.20
C SER A 187 13.64 -3.28 -13.93
N THR A 188 14.55 -4.13 -13.41
CA THR A 188 15.84 -4.47 -14.03
C THR A 188 15.73 -5.47 -15.18
N GLY A 189 14.54 -6.02 -15.39
CA GLY A 189 14.23 -7.04 -16.39
C GLY A 189 14.20 -8.47 -15.84
N GLY A 190 13.50 -9.32 -16.58
CA GLY A 190 13.28 -10.73 -16.22
C GLY A 190 12.02 -10.96 -15.40
N THR A 191 11.61 -12.22 -15.35
CA THR A 191 10.37 -12.65 -14.70
C THR A 191 10.65 -13.64 -13.59
N GLU A 192 9.91 -13.55 -12.49
CA GLU A 192 10.02 -14.48 -11.37
C GLU A 192 8.63 -15.03 -11.01
N PHE A 193 8.58 -16.32 -10.64
CA PHE A 193 7.34 -17.01 -10.30
C PHE A 193 7.52 -17.74 -8.97
N VAL A 194 6.78 -17.30 -7.94
CA VAL A 194 6.94 -17.78 -6.56
C VAL A 194 5.62 -18.37 -6.06
N PRO A 195 5.52 -19.71 -5.92
CA PRO A 195 4.32 -20.36 -5.40
C PRO A 195 4.15 -20.06 -3.92
N PHE A 196 3.25 -19.13 -3.58
CA PHE A 196 3.03 -18.68 -2.21
C PHE A 196 1.61 -18.14 -1.98
N GLY A 197 1.06 -18.45 -0.82
CA GLY A 197 -0.31 -18.12 -0.42
C GLY A 197 -1.38 -18.98 -1.12
N ILE A 198 -2.64 -18.57 -0.96
CA ILE A 198 -3.83 -19.16 -1.59
C ILE A 198 -4.82 -18.06 -2.01
N ALA A 199 -5.89 -18.47 -2.70
CA ALA A 199 -6.87 -17.54 -3.28
C ALA A 199 -7.59 -16.63 -2.29
N THR A 200 -7.80 -17.09 -1.05
CA THR A 200 -8.51 -16.32 -0.02
C THR A 200 -7.59 -15.42 0.81
N ASP A 201 -6.27 -15.48 0.60
CA ASP A 201 -5.35 -14.67 1.39
C ASP A 201 -5.36 -13.21 0.93
N ARG A 202 -5.27 -12.28 1.86
CA ARG A 202 -5.03 -10.85 1.59
C ARG A 202 -3.54 -10.65 1.28
N LEU A 203 -3.21 -9.73 0.37
CA LEU A 203 -1.81 -9.45 0.01
C LEU A 203 -1.27 -8.31 0.86
N ALA A 204 -0.08 -8.49 1.44
CA ALA A 204 0.57 -7.46 2.25
C ALA A 204 2.08 -7.41 2.01
N PRO A 205 2.55 -7.40 0.74
CA PRO A 205 3.98 -7.35 0.44
C PRO A 205 4.64 -6.11 1.05
N GLY A 206 5.93 -6.20 1.34
CA GLY A 206 6.71 -5.17 2.04
C GLY A 206 8.00 -5.75 2.59
N ASP A 207 8.95 -4.91 3.02
CA ASP A 207 10.24 -5.37 3.54
C ASP A 207 10.14 -5.78 5.02
N TYR A 208 9.88 -7.07 5.32
CA TYR A 208 9.70 -7.54 6.69
C TYR A 208 11.01 -8.02 7.33
N ASP A 209 12.08 -8.25 6.54
CA ASP A 209 13.38 -8.69 7.05
C ASP A 209 14.46 -7.58 7.09
N GLY A 210 14.19 -6.43 6.45
CA GLY A 210 15.02 -5.23 6.44
C GLY A 210 16.14 -5.27 5.42
N ASP A 211 16.00 -6.05 4.34
CA ASP A 211 17.02 -6.18 3.29
C ASP A 211 16.87 -5.14 2.15
N GLY A 212 15.89 -4.24 2.27
CA GLY A 212 15.56 -3.22 1.29
C GLY A 212 14.68 -3.72 0.15
N LYS A 213 14.13 -4.94 0.24
CA LYS A 213 13.27 -5.52 -0.79
C LYS A 213 11.91 -5.90 -0.24
N SER A 214 10.90 -5.77 -1.07
CA SER A 214 9.56 -6.25 -0.79
C SER A 214 9.54 -7.78 -0.69
N ASP A 215 9.20 -8.31 0.47
CA ASP A 215 8.96 -9.72 0.70
C ASP A 215 7.57 -10.16 0.23
N PHE A 216 7.40 -11.48 0.04
CA PHE A 216 6.09 -12.06 -0.21
C PHE A 216 5.35 -12.29 1.09
N THR A 217 4.43 -11.40 1.43
CA THR A 217 3.58 -11.57 2.61
C THR A 217 2.11 -11.68 2.24
N VAL A 218 1.44 -12.65 2.85
CA VAL A 218 0.01 -12.87 2.74
C VAL A 218 -0.63 -13.02 4.12
N VAL A 219 -1.86 -12.55 4.27
CA VAL A 219 -2.63 -12.65 5.52
C VAL A 219 -3.86 -13.51 5.32
N ARG A 220 -3.93 -14.61 6.06
CA ARG A 220 -5.02 -15.59 5.99
C ARG A 220 -5.91 -15.51 7.22
N SER A 221 -7.22 -15.35 7.01
CA SER A 221 -8.19 -15.51 8.09
C SER A 221 -8.50 -17.00 8.28
N GLN A 222 -8.09 -17.57 9.40
CA GLN A 222 -8.30 -19.00 9.70
C GLN A 222 -8.37 -19.24 11.21
N GLY A 223 -9.35 -20.05 11.63
CA GLY A 223 -9.43 -20.49 13.03
C GLY A 223 -9.72 -19.37 14.05
N GLY A 224 -10.30 -18.25 13.61
CA GLY A 224 -10.59 -17.10 14.47
C GLY A 224 -9.43 -16.11 14.65
N SER A 225 -8.33 -16.29 13.91
CA SER A 225 -7.17 -15.38 13.91
C SER A 225 -6.80 -14.95 12.49
N LEU A 226 -6.00 -13.91 12.39
CA LEU A 226 -5.21 -13.64 11.19
C LEU A 226 -3.86 -14.36 11.28
N LEU A 227 -3.50 -15.07 10.22
CA LEU A 227 -2.21 -15.75 10.04
C LEU A 227 -1.40 -14.96 9.02
N TRP A 228 -0.33 -14.33 9.50
CA TRP A 228 0.64 -13.60 8.69
C TRP A 228 1.72 -14.58 8.22
N TYR A 229 1.75 -14.85 6.93
CA TYR A 229 2.78 -15.68 6.30
C TYR A 229 3.69 -14.81 5.45
N THR A 230 4.98 -14.84 5.74
CA THR A 230 6.02 -14.12 5.00
C THR A 230 7.01 -15.13 4.44
N LEU A 231 7.33 -14.99 3.15
CA LEU A 231 8.47 -15.63 2.52
C LEU A 231 9.40 -14.52 2.06
N THR A 232 10.54 -14.40 2.72
CA THR A 232 11.48 -13.32 2.45
C THR A 232 12.21 -13.51 1.13
N ARG A 233 12.83 -12.44 0.62
CA ARG A 233 13.70 -12.51 -0.58
C ARG A 233 14.94 -13.38 -0.37
N THR A 234 15.32 -13.61 0.89
CA THR A 234 16.35 -14.57 1.31
C THR A 234 15.84 -16.01 1.49
N ASN A 235 14.59 -16.31 1.08
CA ASN A 235 13.91 -17.60 1.21
C ASN A 235 13.69 -18.08 2.66
N VAL A 236 13.55 -17.15 3.60
CA VAL A 236 13.17 -17.46 4.98
C VAL A 236 11.65 -17.40 5.10
N PHE A 237 11.04 -18.51 5.51
CA PHE A 237 9.61 -18.57 5.79
C PHE A 237 9.31 -18.23 7.25
N SER A 238 8.29 -17.41 7.47
CA SER A 238 7.74 -17.07 8.79
C SER A 238 6.22 -17.18 8.78
N GLY A 239 5.65 -17.66 9.88
CA GLY A 239 4.22 -17.77 10.11
C GLY A 239 3.85 -17.30 11.51
N VAL A 240 3.09 -16.22 11.61
CA VAL A 240 2.70 -15.61 12.89
C VAL A 240 1.18 -15.52 12.98
N ALA A 241 0.59 -16.06 14.05
CA ALA A 241 -0.85 -16.04 14.29
C ALA A 241 -1.19 -14.96 15.32
N TRP A 242 -1.74 -13.82 14.87
CA TRP A 242 -2.23 -12.76 15.75
C TRP A 242 -3.15 -11.78 15.00
N GLY A 243 -3.98 -11.06 15.75
CA GLY A 243 -5.09 -10.29 15.18
C GLY A 243 -6.35 -11.15 15.01
N ILE A 244 -7.46 -10.51 14.66
CA ILE A 244 -8.78 -11.16 14.52
C ILE A 244 -9.34 -10.94 13.10
N PRO A 245 -10.22 -11.83 12.59
CA PRO A 245 -10.75 -11.77 11.22
C PRO A 245 -11.38 -10.44 10.79
N THR A 246 -11.94 -9.68 11.74
CA THR A 246 -12.58 -8.38 11.48
C THR A 246 -11.60 -7.22 11.41
N ASP A 247 -10.32 -7.46 11.69
CA ASP A 247 -9.28 -6.45 11.57
C ASP A 247 -9.01 -6.12 10.09
N ILE A 248 -8.78 -4.82 9.84
CA ILE A 248 -8.26 -4.31 8.58
C ILE A 248 -6.74 -4.34 8.68
N ILE A 249 -6.04 -4.92 7.71
CA ILE A 249 -4.58 -4.96 7.76
C ILE A 249 -3.98 -3.62 7.33
N THR A 250 -2.95 -3.19 8.03
CA THR A 250 -2.33 -1.87 7.87
C THR A 250 -0.81 -1.98 8.06
N PRO A 251 -0.13 -2.90 7.36
CA PRO A 251 1.33 -3.05 7.51
C PRO A 251 2.02 -1.70 7.30
N GLY A 252 3.11 -1.46 8.03
CA GLY A 252 3.84 -0.17 8.05
C GLY A 252 5.04 -0.24 8.98
N ASP A 253 6.08 0.55 8.77
CA ASP A 253 7.20 0.67 9.73
C ASP A 253 6.83 1.71 10.80
N TYR A 254 6.01 1.33 11.78
CA TYR A 254 5.52 2.26 12.81
C TYR A 254 6.52 2.43 13.96
N ASP A 255 7.44 1.49 14.17
CA ASP A 255 8.48 1.61 15.20
C ASP A 255 9.78 2.27 14.70
N GLY A 256 9.94 2.36 13.37
CA GLY A 256 10.99 3.07 12.66
C GLY A 256 12.32 2.33 12.69
N ASP A 257 12.28 1.00 12.59
CA ASP A 257 13.47 0.15 12.53
C ASP A 257 13.92 -0.19 11.10
N GLY A 258 13.25 0.36 10.10
CA GLY A 258 13.49 0.13 8.69
C GLY A 258 12.84 -1.15 8.17
N LYS A 259 11.93 -1.76 8.93
CA LYS A 259 11.20 -2.96 8.53
C LYS A 259 9.70 -2.74 8.65
N GLN A 260 8.96 -3.35 7.74
CA GLN A 260 7.52 -3.39 7.80
C GLN A 260 7.05 -4.16 9.04
N ASP A 261 6.26 -3.49 9.88
CA ASP A 261 5.55 -4.13 10.97
C ASP A 261 4.31 -4.87 10.47
N GLN A 262 3.99 -5.96 11.16
CA GLN A 262 2.67 -6.55 11.08
C GLN A 262 1.72 -5.65 11.88
N SER A 263 0.80 -4.97 11.22
CA SER A 263 -0.12 -4.04 11.87
C SER A 263 -1.54 -4.20 11.35
N VAL A 264 -2.49 -3.92 12.23
CA VAL A 264 -3.91 -3.94 11.94
C VAL A 264 -4.63 -2.75 12.56
N TRP A 265 -5.67 -2.27 11.90
CA TRP A 265 -6.66 -1.38 12.47
C TRP A 265 -7.93 -2.14 12.85
N ARG A 266 -8.34 -1.97 14.09
CA ARG A 266 -9.56 -2.59 14.64
C ARG A 266 -10.58 -1.53 14.96
N SER A 267 -11.73 -1.59 14.30
CA SER A 267 -12.88 -0.78 14.68
C SER A 267 -13.40 -1.21 16.05
N SER A 268 -13.80 -0.24 16.87
CA SER A 268 -14.50 -0.51 18.12
C SER A 268 -15.97 -0.09 18.01
N ALA A 269 -16.86 -0.85 18.66
CA ALA A 269 -18.25 -0.47 18.82
C ALA A 269 -18.40 0.84 19.63
N ASN A 270 -17.37 1.21 20.42
CA ASN A 270 -17.26 2.55 20.96
C ASN A 270 -16.54 3.45 19.93
N PRO A 271 -17.22 4.47 19.37
CA PRO A 271 -16.69 5.33 18.31
C PRO A 271 -15.42 6.14 18.68
N SER A 272 -14.91 6.05 19.91
CA SER A 272 -13.67 6.71 20.34
C SER A 272 -12.55 5.73 20.69
N GLN A 273 -12.69 4.44 20.33
CA GLN A 273 -11.77 3.38 20.77
C GLN A 273 -11.27 2.49 19.64
N SER A 274 -11.45 2.89 18.37
CA SER A 274 -10.74 2.21 17.29
C SER A 274 -9.23 2.35 17.53
N SER A 275 -8.47 1.32 17.19
CA SER A 275 -7.04 1.30 17.50
C SER A 275 -6.25 0.60 16.41
N PHE A 276 -5.07 1.15 16.14
CA PHE A 276 -4.01 0.40 15.50
C PHE A 276 -3.36 -0.53 16.53
N TYR A 277 -3.16 -1.77 16.15
CA TYR A 277 -2.38 -2.74 16.88
C TYR A 277 -1.21 -3.13 15.99
N THR A 278 0.00 -2.88 16.45
CA THR A 278 1.24 -3.13 15.71
C THR A 278 2.05 -4.17 16.47
N ARG A 279 2.34 -5.30 15.83
CA ARG A 279 3.33 -6.25 16.31
C ARG A 279 4.68 -5.84 15.71
N ARG A 280 5.48 -5.17 16.53
CA ARG A 280 6.75 -4.55 16.14
C ARG A 280 7.76 -5.55 15.58
N SER A 281 8.39 -5.21 14.46
CA SER A 281 9.51 -5.91 13.83
C SER A 281 10.71 -6.01 14.76
N THR A 282 11.04 -4.93 15.49
CA THR A 282 12.23 -4.83 16.37
C THR A 282 12.31 -5.96 17.41
N ASN A 283 11.17 -6.36 17.99
CA ASN A 283 11.15 -7.30 19.12
C ASN A 283 9.90 -8.19 19.23
N GLY A 284 8.95 -8.08 18.30
CA GLY A 284 7.68 -8.81 18.35
C GLY A 284 6.69 -8.32 19.42
N GLY A 285 7.01 -7.23 20.12
CA GLY A 285 6.16 -6.64 21.15
C GLY A 285 4.97 -5.91 20.56
N LEU A 286 3.81 -6.05 21.20
CA LEU A 286 2.58 -5.41 20.75
C LEU A 286 2.52 -3.95 21.22
N GLN A 287 2.31 -3.04 20.28
CA GLN A 287 1.96 -1.64 20.49
C GLN A 287 0.48 -1.46 20.13
N ALA A 288 -0.24 -0.68 20.94
CA ALA A 288 -1.60 -0.27 20.64
C ALA A 288 -1.68 1.25 20.65
N PHE A 289 -2.21 1.83 19.58
CA PHE A 289 -2.43 3.25 19.46
C PHE A 289 -3.91 3.50 19.15
N ALA A 290 -4.63 4.10 20.11
CA ALA A 290 -6.04 4.42 19.96
C ALA A 290 -6.20 5.61 19.03
N PHE A 291 -6.75 5.38 17.84
CA PHE A 291 -6.92 6.40 16.81
C PHE A 291 -8.04 6.07 15.82
N GLY A 292 -8.80 7.10 15.48
CA GLY A 292 -9.98 7.00 14.64
C GLY A 292 -11.27 6.64 15.38
N ALA A 293 -12.36 6.73 14.64
CA ALA A 293 -13.70 6.34 15.05
C ALA A 293 -14.13 5.02 14.40
N GLY A 294 -15.25 4.45 14.86
CA GLY A 294 -15.73 3.15 14.39
C GLY A 294 -16.08 3.09 12.89
N THR A 295 -16.32 4.24 12.27
CA THR A 295 -16.66 4.39 10.84
C THR A 295 -15.49 4.83 9.97
N ASP A 296 -14.29 4.94 10.56
CA ASP A 296 -13.12 5.38 9.83
C ASP A 296 -12.48 4.22 9.07
N TYR A 297 -11.65 4.54 8.08
CA TYR A 297 -10.89 3.57 7.30
C TYR A 297 -9.41 3.93 7.35
N PRO A 298 -8.50 3.00 7.64
CA PRO A 298 -7.07 3.30 7.67
C PRO A 298 -6.52 3.51 6.25
N ALA A 299 -5.75 4.58 6.05
CA ALA A 299 -5.17 4.87 4.73
C ALA A 299 -4.08 3.85 4.34
N ALA A 300 -3.32 3.34 5.32
CA ALA A 300 -2.24 2.35 5.11
C ALA A 300 -2.71 1.02 4.46
N ASN A 301 -4.02 0.77 4.41
CA ASN A 301 -4.60 -0.42 3.75
C ASN A 301 -4.65 -0.28 2.21
N TRP A 302 -4.19 0.82 1.62
CA TRP A 302 -4.36 1.05 0.18
C TRP A 302 -3.50 0.10 -0.67
N TYR A 303 -2.28 -0.25 -0.24
CA TYR A 303 -1.40 -1.26 -0.85
C TYR A 303 -1.94 -2.69 -0.76
N VAL A 304 -2.97 -2.90 0.08
CA VAL A 304 -3.53 -4.22 0.34
C VAL A 304 -4.66 -4.50 -0.63
N HIS A 305 -4.52 -5.60 -1.38
CA HIS A 305 -5.58 -6.15 -2.21
C HIS A 305 -6.52 -6.99 -1.36
N GLU A 306 -7.34 -6.31 -0.56
CA GLU A 306 -8.54 -6.91 0.02
C GLU A 306 -9.44 -7.38 -1.13
N GLY A 307 -9.71 -8.68 -1.17
CA GLY A 307 -10.68 -9.26 -2.10
C GLY A 307 -12.00 -8.53 -1.91
N LEU A 308 -12.48 -7.91 -2.99
CA LEU A 308 -13.67 -7.07 -3.03
C LEU A 308 -14.87 -7.71 -2.33
N LEU A 309 -15.22 -7.22 -1.13
CA LEU A 309 -16.56 -7.28 -0.53
C LEU A 309 -16.51 -6.43 0.75
N LEU A 310 -16.79 -5.14 0.63
CA LEU A 310 -17.46 -4.28 1.62
C LEU A 310 -17.21 -2.80 1.30
N ILE A 311 -17.85 -2.28 0.24
CA ILE A 311 -18.38 -0.91 0.23
C ILE A 311 -19.63 -0.92 -0.68
N GLU A 312 -20.80 -1.21 -0.10
CA GLU A 312 -22.07 -0.57 -0.47
C GLU A 312 -22.57 0.20 0.75
#